data_AF-A0A7C1Y9A9-F1
#
_entry.id   AF-A0A7C1Y9A9-F1
#
_cell.length_a   1.000
_cell.length_b   1.000
_cell.length_c   1.000
_cell.angle_alpha   90.00
_cell.angle_beta   90.00
_cell.angle_gamma   90.00
#
_symmetry.space_group_name_H-M   'P 1'
#
loop_
_entity.id
_entity.type
_entity.pdbx_description
1 polymer ?
#
loop_
_entity_poly.entity_id
_entity_poly.type
_entity_poly.pdbx_seq_one_letter_code
_entity_poly.pdbx_strand_id
1 'polypeptide(L)'
;MRTEIEKRLGVSAYDIYGLSEVIGPGVAADLNRIEWGGRTRGIICDSVAYQYVREVCPEDSVLKIGMVWPLPDDLIREFAEAVDQLWVVEELDPFIEDYVKAMGYAVTGKARLPITGELTPDIVDQALNDRPQTEVPVYPDSLPARPPKLCNHCPHSYVFEILRDLDLTVIGDIGCYTLAALDPLNAMHTQTCMGASIGMLLGIEKARGAQATKRTVAVIGDSTFIHSGITGLIDMIYNQGAGTVIVLDNRTTAMTGHQENPASGKTLSGDPAPELDIEQLARAVGVKHTVTLDPKDTAELRRVIERETASQEPSVIIARRKCILKK
;
A
#
# COMPACT_ATOMS: atom_id res chain seq x y z
N MET A 1 17.09 -17.28 22.64
CA MET A 1 17.68 -18.23 21.66
C MET A 1 18.76 -17.57 20.80
N ARG A 2 18.48 -16.47 20.07
CA ARG A 2 19.48 -15.74 19.26
C ARG A 2 20.70 -15.28 20.06
N THR A 3 20.51 -14.55 21.16
CA THR A 3 21.59 -14.06 22.03
C THR A 3 22.49 -15.18 22.57
N GLU A 4 21.92 -16.35 22.83
CA GLU A 4 22.67 -17.50 23.38
C GLU A 4 23.43 -18.27 22.29
N ILE A 5 22.90 -18.30 21.07
CA ILE A 5 23.59 -18.78 19.88
C ILE A 5 24.74 -17.84 19.52
N GLU A 6 24.51 -16.53 19.48
CA GLU A 6 25.53 -15.51 19.21
C GLU A 6 26.64 -15.55 20.27
N LYS A 7 26.29 -15.70 21.55
CA LYS A 7 27.25 -15.86 22.66
C LYS A 7 28.08 -17.16 22.56
N ARG A 8 27.49 -18.25 22.06
CA ARG A 8 28.19 -19.51 21.80
C ARG A 8 29.11 -19.44 20.59
N LEU A 9 28.69 -18.74 19.54
CA LEU A 9 29.43 -18.63 18.29
C LEU A 9 30.50 -17.53 18.34
N GLY A 10 30.40 -16.59 19.28
CA GLY A 10 31.32 -15.45 19.38
C GLY A 10 31.18 -14.46 18.22
N VAL A 11 30.11 -14.57 17.43
CA VAL A 11 29.77 -13.72 16.29
C VAL A 11 28.26 -13.48 16.25
N SER A 12 27.83 -12.26 15.93
CA SER A 12 26.41 -11.93 15.79
C SER A 12 25.83 -12.65 14.57
N ALA A 13 24.53 -13.01 14.61
CA ALA A 13 23.85 -13.49 13.42
C ALA A 13 23.92 -12.45 12.29
N TYR A 14 23.93 -11.16 12.64
CA TYR A 14 24.12 -10.07 11.67
C TYR A 14 25.53 -10.04 11.08
N ASP A 15 26.56 -10.45 11.82
CA ASP A 15 27.93 -10.55 11.30
C ASP A 15 28.02 -11.69 10.28
N ILE A 16 27.36 -12.82 10.58
CA ILE A 16 27.31 -13.99 9.71
C ILE A 16 26.67 -13.64 8.35
N TYR A 17 25.64 -12.79 8.35
CA TYR A 17 24.97 -12.34 7.13
C TYR A 17 25.59 -11.08 6.51
N GLY A 18 26.68 -10.53 7.07
CA GLY A 18 27.28 -9.27 6.61
C GLY A 18 26.36 -8.05 6.75
N LEU A 19 25.34 -8.16 7.60
CA LEU A 19 24.33 -7.12 7.83
C LEU A 19 24.71 -6.18 8.97
N SER A 20 25.74 -6.48 9.77
CA SER A 20 26.12 -5.65 10.93
C SER A 20 26.45 -4.20 10.59
N GLU A 21 27.02 -3.94 9.40
CA GLU A 21 27.29 -2.57 8.93
C GLU A 21 26.02 -1.80 8.54
N VAL A 22 24.91 -2.50 8.28
CA VAL A 22 23.62 -1.92 7.88
C VAL A 22 22.63 -1.88 9.06
N ILE A 23 22.61 -2.95 9.84
CA ILE A 23 21.73 -3.17 10.99
C ILE A 23 22.28 -2.53 12.26
N GLY A 24 23.59 -2.65 12.49
CA GLY A 24 24.26 -2.09 13.67
C GLY A 24 23.95 -0.60 13.86
N PRO A 25 24.06 0.25 12.81
CA PRO A 25 23.67 1.65 12.89
C PRO A 25 22.19 1.85 13.18
N GLY A 26 21.28 0.99 12.70
CA GLY A 26 19.83 1.14 12.94
C GLY A 26 19.40 0.76 14.36
N VAL A 27 20.03 -0.27 14.93
CA VAL A 27 19.80 -0.70 16.31
C VAL A 27 20.45 0.27 17.31
N ALA A 28 21.66 0.75 17.00
CA ALA A 28 22.43 1.69 17.82
C ALA A 28 22.18 3.18 17.48
N ALA A 29 21.29 3.49 16.52
CA ALA A 29 20.96 4.87 16.19
C ALA A 29 20.22 5.53 17.34
N ASP A 30 20.44 6.84 17.49
CA ASP A 30 19.69 7.76 18.38
C ASP A 30 18.16 7.80 18.10
N LEU A 31 17.71 7.02 17.12
CA LEU A 31 16.31 6.75 16.80
C LEU A 31 15.63 5.92 17.90
N ASN A 32 16.33 4.92 18.45
CA ASN A 32 15.87 4.14 19.59
C ASN A 32 16.38 4.79 20.86
N ARG A 33 15.50 5.18 21.78
CA ARG A 33 15.93 5.87 22.98
C ARG A 33 15.00 5.61 24.15
N ILE A 34 15.60 5.60 25.32
CA ILE A 34 14.88 5.59 26.58
C ILE A 34 14.78 7.03 27.09
N GLU A 35 13.57 7.44 27.41
CA GLU A 35 13.25 8.67 28.10
C GLU A 35 12.77 8.30 29.51
N TRP A 36 13.65 8.49 30.48
CA TRP A 36 13.36 8.09 31.86
C TRP A 36 12.44 9.10 32.56
N GLY A 37 11.40 8.55 33.17
CA GLY A 37 10.53 9.21 34.14
C GLY A 37 10.43 8.37 35.42
N GLY A 38 9.22 8.24 35.95
CA GLY A 38 8.87 7.29 36.99
C GLY A 38 9.17 5.85 36.58
N ARG A 39 9.61 5.03 37.54
CA ARG A 39 9.98 3.62 37.30
C ARG A 39 8.88 2.62 37.61
N THR A 40 7.75 3.07 38.14
CA THR A 40 6.59 2.19 38.41
C THR A 40 6.03 1.60 37.13
N ARG A 41 5.97 2.39 36.04
CA ARG A 41 5.45 1.97 34.75
C ARG A 41 6.40 2.40 33.64
N GLY A 42 6.87 1.41 32.86
CA GLY A 42 7.61 1.62 31.63
C GLY A 42 6.78 1.27 30.43
N ILE A 43 6.81 2.11 29.41
CA ILE A 43 6.02 1.97 28.18
C ILE A 43 6.95 1.88 26.97
N ILE A 44 6.84 0.81 26.21
CA ILE A 44 7.50 0.66 24.90
C ILE A 44 6.50 1.07 23.82
N CYS A 45 6.91 1.94 22.91
CA CYS A 45 6.06 2.41 21.81
C CYS A 45 6.89 2.80 20.59
N ASP A 46 6.25 2.82 19.42
CA ASP A 46 6.85 3.25 18.16
C ASP A 46 6.03 4.37 17.49
N SER A 47 6.59 4.96 16.43
CA SER A 47 5.87 5.86 15.52
C SER A 47 5.02 6.95 16.23
N VAL A 48 3.75 7.08 15.86
CA VAL A 48 2.78 8.05 16.39
C VAL A 48 2.30 7.69 17.80
N ALA A 49 2.29 6.40 18.17
CA ALA A 49 1.89 5.94 19.49
C ALA A 49 2.73 6.57 20.61
N TYR A 50 4.01 6.86 20.33
CA TYR A 50 4.86 7.65 21.22
C TYR A 50 4.24 8.99 21.60
N GLN A 51 3.65 9.73 20.65
CA GLN A 51 3.06 11.04 20.94
C GLN A 51 1.84 10.90 21.86
N TYR A 52 1.00 9.88 21.62
CA TYR A 52 -0.16 9.60 22.46
C TYR A 52 0.25 9.26 23.89
N VAL A 53 1.27 8.41 24.06
CA VAL A 53 1.84 8.07 25.37
C VAL A 53 2.39 9.31 26.08
N ARG A 54 3.17 10.16 25.39
CA ARG A 54 3.74 11.37 25.99
C ARG A 54 2.67 12.37 26.43
N GLU A 55 1.53 12.41 25.74
CA GLU A 55 0.40 13.28 26.08
C GLU A 55 -0.32 12.81 27.35
N VAL A 56 -0.59 11.51 27.46
CA VAL A 56 -1.45 10.96 28.51
C VAL A 56 -0.69 10.40 29.71
N CYS A 57 0.60 10.09 29.54
CA CYS A 57 1.50 9.53 30.56
C CYS A 57 2.84 10.32 30.60
N PRO A 58 2.83 11.64 30.85
CA PRO A 58 4.04 12.48 30.73
C PRO A 58 5.16 12.13 31.72
N GLU A 59 4.79 11.58 32.88
CA GLU A 59 5.70 11.22 33.97
C GLU A 59 6.26 9.80 33.86
N ASP A 60 5.72 8.94 32.98
CA ASP A 60 6.17 7.56 32.86
C ASP A 60 7.46 7.46 32.05
N SER A 61 8.22 6.40 32.33
CA SER A 61 9.38 6.06 31.51
C SER A 61 8.93 5.50 30.17
N VAL A 62 9.57 5.93 29.08
CA VAL A 62 9.21 5.52 27.72
C VAL A 62 10.44 5.03 26.97
N LEU A 63 10.35 3.84 26.39
CA LEU A 63 11.28 3.37 25.36
C LEU A 63 10.63 3.63 24.00
N LYS A 64 11.13 4.64 23.29
CA LYS A 64 10.73 4.90 21.91
C LYS A 64 11.55 4.05 20.97
N ILE A 65 10.88 3.17 20.23
CA ILE A 65 11.45 2.41 19.12
C ILE A 65 11.34 3.27 17.85
N GLY A 66 12.49 3.68 17.31
CA GLY A 66 12.58 4.45 16.07
C GLY A 66 12.79 3.59 14.83
N MET A 67 13.32 2.37 15.00
CA MET A 67 13.43 1.35 13.95
C MET A 67 12.81 0.05 14.48
N VAL A 68 11.67 -0.35 13.93
CA VAL A 68 10.93 -1.54 14.37
C VAL A 68 11.55 -2.85 13.90
N TRP A 69 12.40 -2.82 12.86
CA TRP A 69 13.15 -4.00 12.46
C TRP A 69 14.59 -3.70 12.05
N PRO A 70 15.57 -4.39 12.66
CA PRO A 70 15.43 -5.29 13.79
C PRO A 70 15.23 -4.55 15.12
N LEU A 71 14.61 -5.21 16.10
CA LEU A 71 14.36 -4.65 17.43
C LEU A 71 15.63 -4.61 18.29
N PRO A 72 15.78 -3.60 19.18
CA PRO A 72 16.98 -3.42 20.00
C PRO A 72 16.92 -4.25 21.29
N ASP A 73 17.26 -5.54 21.20
CA ASP A 73 17.18 -6.52 22.30
C ASP A 73 17.81 -6.03 23.62
N ASP A 74 19.01 -5.44 23.55
CA ASP A 74 19.74 -4.99 24.73
C ASP A 74 19.09 -3.76 25.38
N LEU A 75 18.55 -2.85 24.56
CA LEU A 75 17.84 -1.65 25.05
C LEU A 75 16.48 -2.02 25.64
N ILE A 76 15.76 -2.96 25.01
CA ILE A 76 14.51 -3.52 25.56
C ILE A 76 14.78 -4.18 26.91
N ARG A 77 15.88 -4.95 27.03
CA ARG A 77 16.29 -5.58 28.29
C ARG A 77 16.62 -4.54 29.36
N GLU A 78 17.46 -3.56 29.04
CA GLU A 78 17.80 -2.46 29.94
C GLU A 78 16.53 -1.74 30.45
N PHE A 79 15.59 -1.47 29.54
CA PHE A 79 14.34 -0.81 29.87
C PHE A 79 13.43 -1.66 30.76
N ALA A 80 13.21 -2.91 30.36
CA ALA A 80 12.32 -3.85 31.04
C ALA A 80 12.80 -4.22 32.45
N GLU A 81 14.11 -4.35 32.66
CA GLU A 81 14.70 -4.67 33.97
C GLU A 81 14.66 -3.48 34.95
N ALA A 82 14.45 -2.27 34.45
CA ALA A 82 14.54 -1.04 35.24
C ALA A 82 13.18 -0.40 35.57
N VAL A 83 12.07 -1.11 35.35
CA VAL A 83 10.70 -0.69 35.66
C VAL A 83 9.91 -1.81 36.34
N ASP A 84 8.93 -1.45 37.18
CA ASP A 84 8.12 -2.44 37.91
C ASP A 84 7.03 -3.09 37.04
N GLN A 85 6.46 -2.32 36.11
CA GLN A 85 5.44 -2.76 35.17
C GLN A 85 5.81 -2.38 33.75
N LEU A 86 5.70 -3.34 32.82
CA LEU A 86 6.02 -3.12 31.42
C LEU A 86 4.77 -3.12 30.55
N TRP A 87 4.65 -2.08 29.74
CA TRP A 87 3.57 -1.89 28.79
C TRP A 87 4.11 -1.78 27.36
N VAL A 88 3.32 -2.23 26.39
CA VAL A 88 3.57 -1.96 24.97
C VAL A 88 2.36 -1.24 24.39
N VAL A 89 2.60 -0.09 23.77
CA VAL A 89 1.61 0.71 23.07
C VAL A 89 2.02 0.79 21.61
N GLU A 90 1.39 -0.06 20.80
CA GLU A 90 1.60 -0.17 19.35
C GLU A 90 0.25 -0.20 18.61
N GLU A 91 0.24 0.17 17.34
CA GLU A 91 -0.96 0.11 16.50
C GLU A 91 -1.19 -1.28 15.90
N LEU A 92 -2.45 -1.62 15.65
CA LEU A 92 -2.88 -2.86 14.99
C LEU A 92 -2.42 -4.15 15.72
N ASP A 93 -1.65 -5.02 15.09
CA ASP A 93 -1.26 -6.33 15.63
C ASP A 93 -0.19 -6.23 16.75
N PRO A 94 -0.11 -7.19 17.69
CA PRO A 94 0.85 -7.20 18.81
C PRO A 94 2.30 -7.56 18.38
N PHE A 95 2.88 -6.85 17.42
CA PHE A 95 4.20 -7.19 16.88
C PHE A 95 5.33 -7.03 17.91
N ILE A 96 5.43 -5.85 18.54
CA ILE A 96 6.43 -5.55 19.56
C ILE A 96 6.07 -6.27 20.86
N GLU A 97 4.79 -6.32 21.22
CA GLU A 97 4.32 -7.01 22.43
C GLU A 97 4.67 -8.50 22.41
N ASP A 98 4.40 -9.20 21.31
CA ASP A 98 4.74 -10.61 21.17
C ASP A 98 6.25 -10.85 21.17
N TYR A 99 7.02 -9.93 20.56
CA TYR A 99 8.48 -10.00 20.60
C TYR A 99 9.02 -9.89 22.03
N VAL A 100 8.55 -8.90 22.80
CA VAL A 100 9.00 -8.66 24.18
C VAL A 100 8.56 -9.80 25.10
N LYS A 101 7.36 -10.37 24.90
CA LYS A 101 6.92 -11.60 25.58
C LYS A 101 7.82 -12.78 25.25
N ALA A 102 8.21 -12.95 23.98
CA ALA A 102 9.12 -14.02 23.55
C ALA A 102 10.53 -13.86 24.14
N MET A 103 10.93 -12.64 24.51
CA MET A 103 12.16 -12.38 25.29
C MET A 103 12.05 -12.78 26.76
N GLY A 104 10.84 -13.10 27.26
CA GLY A 104 10.59 -13.57 28.62
C GLY A 104 10.00 -12.54 29.58
N TYR A 105 9.61 -11.35 29.09
CA TYR A 105 9.02 -10.32 29.93
C TYR A 105 7.49 -10.40 29.97
N ALA A 106 6.91 -10.13 31.13
CA ALA A 106 5.47 -9.94 31.27
C ALA A 106 5.11 -8.52 30.81
N VAL A 107 4.21 -8.42 29.84
CA VAL A 107 3.82 -7.14 29.21
C VAL A 107 2.31 -7.04 29.14
N THR A 108 1.80 -5.82 29.38
CA THR A 108 0.40 -5.46 29.10
C THR A 108 0.33 -4.51 27.90
N GLY A 109 -0.46 -4.85 26.89
CA GLY A 109 -0.74 -3.96 25.76
C GLY A 109 -2.13 -4.27 25.19
N LYS A 110 -2.22 -5.18 24.23
CA LYS A 110 -3.47 -5.60 23.54
C LYS A 110 -4.52 -6.24 24.42
N ALA A 111 -4.18 -6.63 25.66
CA ALA A 111 -5.19 -6.98 26.67
C ALA A 111 -6.09 -5.78 27.04
N ARG A 112 -5.64 -4.55 26.76
CA ARG A 112 -6.29 -3.29 27.10
C ARG A 112 -6.46 -2.36 25.88
N LEU A 113 -5.59 -2.50 24.88
CA LEU A 113 -5.59 -1.73 23.63
C LEU A 113 -6.24 -2.53 22.49
N PRO A 114 -6.95 -1.86 21.56
CA PRO A 114 -7.57 -2.54 20.43
C PRO A 114 -6.53 -3.06 19.42
N ILE A 115 -6.88 -4.15 18.72
CA ILE A 115 -6.11 -4.73 17.61
C ILE A 115 -6.57 -4.18 16.24
N THR A 116 -7.67 -3.42 16.21
CA THR A 116 -8.27 -2.87 15.00
C THR A 116 -8.63 -1.40 15.18
N GLY A 117 -8.61 -0.65 14.09
CA GLY A 117 -8.85 0.79 14.11
C GLY A 117 -7.59 1.58 14.39
N GLU A 118 -7.72 2.90 14.40
CA GLU A 118 -6.64 3.83 14.69
C GLU A 118 -6.54 4.06 16.19
N LEU A 119 -5.31 4.09 16.70
CA LEU A 119 -5.07 4.43 18.09
C LEU A 119 -5.18 5.95 18.30
N THR A 120 -5.81 6.37 19.39
CA THR A 120 -5.96 7.80 19.72
C THR A 120 -5.48 8.06 21.15
N PRO A 121 -5.15 9.32 21.51
CA PRO A 121 -4.85 9.68 22.90
C PRO A 121 -5.93 9.20 23.87
N ASP A 122 -7.21 9.36 23.54
CA ASP A 122 -8.34 8.92 24.39
C ASP A 122 -8.36 7.40 24.62
N ILE A 123 -8.05 6.59 23.58
CA ILE A 123 -7.97 5.13 23.71
C ILE A 123 -6.78 4.75 24.61
N VAL A 124 -5.63 5.41 24.44
CA VAL A 124 -4.44 5.16 25.27
C VAL A 124 -4.69 5.60 26.72
N ASP A 125 -5.27 6.77 26.95
CA ASP A 125 -5.58 7.29 28.29
C ASP A 125 -6.59 6.38 29.01
N GLN A 126 -7.61 5.88 28.30
CA GLN A 126 -8.53 4.89 28.85
C GLN A 126 -7.81 3.58 29.20
N ALA A 127 -6.98 3.07 28.30
CA ALA A 127 -6.33 1.78 28.48
C ALA A 127 -5.33 1.80 29.64
N LEU A 128 -4.50 2.85 29.73
CA LEU A 128 -3.39 2.97 30.67
C LEU A 128 -3.81 3.64 32.00
N ASN A 129 -4.74 4.59 31.98
CA ASN A 129 -5.08 5.40 33.15
C ASN A 129 -6.54 5.23 33.61
N ASP A 130 -7.29 4.32 33.00
CA ASP A 130 -8.72 4.08 33.28
C ASP A 130 -9.57 5.36 33.14
N ARG A 131 -9.12 6.32 32.32
CA ARG A 131 -9.89 7.53 32.07
C ARG A 131 -11.15 7.19 31.24
N PRO A 132 -12.33 7.69 31.64
CA PRO A 132 -13.52 7.55 30.82
C PRO A 132 -13.26 8.16 29.43
N GLN A 133 -13.64 7.43 28.37
CA GLN A 133 -13.56 8.00 27.03
C GLN A 133 -14.42 9.25 26.94
N THR A 134 -13.89 10.27 26.27
CA THR A 134 -14.69 11.41 25.86
C THR A 134 -15.86 10.92 25.03
N GLU A 135 -17.09 11.29 25.41
CA GLU A 135 -18.25 10.96 24.60
C GLU A 135 -18.08 11.57 23.21
N VAL A 136 -18.05 10.70 22.19
CA VAL A 136 -18.02 11.16 20.81
C VAL A 136 -19.32 11.91 20.55
N PRO A 137 -19.27 13.19 20.14
CA PRO A 137 -20.48 13.94 19.87
C PRO A 137 -21.29 13.23 18.79
N VAL A 138 -22.56 12.97 19.06
CA VAL A 138 -23.47 12.40 18.07
C VAL A 138 -23.69 13.45 16.98
N TYR A 139 -23.09 13.21 15.82
CA TYR A 139 -23.34 14.03 14.64
C TYR A 139 -24.74 13.71 14.11
N PRO A 140 -25.52 14.72 13.69
CA PRO A 140 -26.81 14.47 13.07
C PRO A 140 -26.62 13.66 11.78
N ASP A 141 -27.45 12.64 11.58
CA ASP A 141 -27.46 11.77 10.38
C ASP A 141 -27.68 12.53 9.06
N SER A 142 -27.97 13.83 9.12
CA SER A 142 -28.23 14.71 7.99
C SER A 142 -26.98 15.25 7.29
N LEU A 143 -25.79 14.68 7.52
CA LEU A 143 -24.60 15.09 6.78
C LEU A 143 -24.73 14.65 5.31
N PRO A 144 -24.38 15.53 4.35
CA PRO A 144 -24.38 15.13 2.94
C PRO A 144 -23.38 13.99 2.73
N ALA A 145 -23.85 12.89 2.13
CA ALA A 145 -22.98 11.76 1.81
C ALA A 145 -21.84 12.22 0.88
N ARG A 146 -20.61 11.79 1.19
CA ARG A 146 -19.42 11.99 0.35
C ARG A 146 -18.93 10.63 -0.16
N PRO A 147 -19.71 9.93 -1.00
CA PRO A 147 -19.29 8.63 -1.49
C PRO A 147 -18.01 8.78 -2.32
N PRO A 148 -17.07 7.81 -2.24
CA PRO A 148 -15.91 7.78 -3.10
C PRO A 148 -16.37 7.72 -4.57
N LYS A 149 -15.98 8.70 -5.39
CA LYS A 149 -16.36 8.78 -6.79
C LYS A 149 -15.29 9.43 -7.65
N LEU A 150 -15.26 9.10 -8.94
CA LEU A 150 -14.45 9.82 -9.90
C LEU A 150 -14.86 11.30 -9.96
N CYS A 151 -13.88 12.17 -10.22
CA CYS A 151 -14.16 13.59 -10.45
C CYS A 151 -15.10 13.78 -11.65
N ASN A 152 -15.92 14.83 -11.61
CA ASN A 152 -16.78 15.17 -12.76
C ASN A 152 -15.91 15.38 -14.01
N HIS A 153 -16.20 14.65 -15.09
CA HIS A 153 -15.43 14.64 -16.34
C HIS A 153 -14.03 14.00 -16.25
N CYS A 154 -13.80 13.13 -15.26
CA CYS A 154 -12.58 12.31 -15.20
C CYS A 154 -12.41 11.50 -16.50
N PRO A 155 -11.23 11.48 -17.14
CA PRO A 155 -11.01 10.72 -18.37
C PRO A 155 -11.23 9.21 -18.22
N HIS A 156 -11.10 8.68 -17.00
CA HIS A 156 -11.34 7.27 -16.73
C HIS A 156 -12.83 6.90 -16.87
N SER A 157 -13.78 7.85 -16.71
CA SER A 157 -15.20 7.54 -16.81
C SER A 157 -15.57 7.03 -18.21
N TYR A 158 -15.01 7.62 -19.27
CA TYR A 158 -15.25 7.16 -20.65
C TYR A 158 -14.87 5.69 -20.86
N VAL A 159 -13.76 5.25 -20.23
CA VAL A 159 -13.31 3.85 -20.32
C VAL A 159 -14.29 2.93 -19.60
N PHE A 160 -14.61 3.22 -18.34
CA PHE A 160 -15.50 2.36 -17.56
C PHE A 160 -16.95 2.37 -18.03
N GLU A 161 -17.44 3.47 -18.60
CA GLU A 161 -18.75 3.52 -19.28
C GLU A 161 -18.78 2.52 -20.44
N ILE A 162 -17.76 2.50 -21.31
CA ILE A 162 -17.68 1.56 -22.42
C ILE A 162 -17.49 0.12 -21.93
N LEU A 163 -16.63 -0.12 -20.94
CA LEU A 163 -16.43 -1.47 -20.38
C LEU A 163 -17.72 -2.04 -19.79
N ARG A 164 -18.49 -1.20 -19.08
CA ARG A 164 -19.83 -1.57 -18.58
C ARG A 164 -20.81 -1.85 -19.72
N ASP A 165 -20.89 -0.96 -20.71
CA ASP A 165 -21.81 -1.12 -21.83
C ASP A 165 -21.52 -2.36 -22.68
N LEU A 166 -20.25 -2.80 -22.73
CA LEU A 166 -19.81 -4.02 -23.40
C LEU A 166 -19.96 -5.28 -22.54
N ASP A 167 -20.40 -5.13 -21.29
CA ASP A 167 -20.52 -6.21 -20.30
C ASP A 167 -19.20 -7.00 -20.15
N LEU A 168 -18.11 -6.27 -19.95
CA LEU A 168 -16.78 -6.84 -19.71
C LEU A 168 -16.51 -6.99 -18.22
N THR A 169 -15.94 -8.13 -17.84
CA THR A 169 -15.34 -8.35 -16.53
C THR A 169 -14.04 -7.55 -16.43
N VAL A 170 -13.93 -6.70 -15.42
CA VAL A 170 -12.78 -5.83 -15.24
C VAL A 170 -12.00 -6.25 -14.00
N ILE A 171 -10.75 -6.67 -14.25
CA ILE A 171 -9.74 -6.93 -13.24
C ILE A 171 -8.96 -5.63 -13.05
N GLY A 172 -9.22 -4.91 -11.97
CA GLY A 172 -8.63 -3.62 -11.68
C GLY A 172 -7.41 -3.69 -10.76
N ASP A 173 -6.64 -2.62 -10.78
CA ASP A 173 -5.61 -2.30 -9.80
C ASP A 173 -6.03 -1.15 -8.85
N ILE A 174 -5.13 -0.78 -7.93
CA ILE A 174 -5.29 0.39 -7.05
C ILE A 174 -4.94 1.70 -7.78
N GLY A 175 -5.90 2.63 -7.79
CA GLY A 175 -5.75 4.02 -8.24
C GLY A 175 -7.09 4.76 -8.32
N CYS A 176 -7.14 5.95 -8.92
CA CYS A 176 -8.41 6.70 -9.10
C CYS A 176 -9.51 5.84 -9.74
N TYR A 177 -9.11 5.01 -10.70
CA TYR A 177 -10.00 4.11 -11.42
C TYR A 177 -10.62 3.00 -10.56
N THR A 178 -10.09 2.70 -9.36
CA THR A 178 -10.74 1.80 -8.38
C THR A 178 -12.13 2.28 -7.98
N LEU A 179 -12.35 3.60 -8.01
CA LEU A 179 -13.65 4.20 -7.71
C LEU A 179 -14.75 3.82 -8.72
N ALA A 180 -14.40 3.24 -9.87
CA ALA A 180 -15.36 2.69 -10.82
C ALA A 180 -16.04 1.39 -10.35
N ALA A 181 -15.59 0.80 -9.24
CA ALA A 181 -16.28 -0.30 -8.57
C ALA A 181 -17.63 0.12 -7.94
N LEU A 182 -17.84 1.42 -7.73
CA LEU A 182 -19.00 1.97 -7.04
C LEU A 182 -19.95 2.70 -8.02
N ASP A 183 -21.11 3.09 -7.49
CA ASP A 183 -22.06 3.96 -8.19
C ASP A 183 -21.39 5.25 -8.70
N PRO A 184 -21.72 5.73 -9.91
CA PRO A 184 -22.74 5.20 -10.84
C PRO A 184 -22.17 4.20 -11.87
N LEU A 185 -20.89 3.81 -11.76
CA LEU A 185 -20.24 3.01 -12.80
C LEU A 185 -20.44 1.51 -12.61
N ASN A 186 -20.25 0.99 -11.39
CA ASN A 186 -20.37 -0.45 -11.09
C ASN A 186 -19.66 -1.35 -12.13
N ALA A 187 -18.46 -0.95 -12.56
CA ALA A 187 -17.79 -1.50 -13.73
C ALA A 187 -16.50 -2.27 -13.39
N MET A 188 -16.00 -2.19 -12.15
CA MET A 188 -14.83 -2.95 -11.68
C MET A 188 -15.26 -4.14 -10.82
N HIS A 189 -14.77 -5.34 -11.14
CA HIS A 189 -15.27 -6.59 -10.56
C HIS A 189 -14.33 -7.15 -9.48
N THR A 190 -13.03 -6.85 -9.57
CA THR A 190 -12.03 -7.25 -8.59
C THR A 190 -10.87 -6.28 -8.60
N GLN A 191 -10.23 -6.11 -7.45
CA GLN A 191 -9.02 -5.34 -7.25
C GLN A 191 -8.31 -5.87 -6.00
N THR A 192 -6.97 -5.92 -6.02
CA THR A 192 -6.17 -6.44 -4.90
C THR A 192 -5.14 -5.41 -4.44
N CYS A 193 -4.01 -5.29 -5.13
CA CYS A 193 -2.94 -4.35 -4.82
C CYS A 193 -2.49 -3.66 -6.12
N MET A 194 -1.42 -2.86 -6.08
CA MET A 194 -0.83 -2.27 -7.29
C MET A 194 -0.07 -3.32 -8.10
N GLY A 195 -0.43 -3.48 -9.38
CA GLY A 195 0.24 -4.37 -10.34
C GLY A 195 -0.32 -5.79 -10.38
N ALA A 196 -1.43 -6.07 -9.67
CA ALA A 196 -2.05 -7.38 -9.61
C ALA A 196 -2.88 -7.70 -10.87
N SER A 197 -3.47 -6.69 -11.52
CA SER A 197 -4.50 -6.92 -12.55
C SER A 197 -4.07 -7.83 -13.69
N ILE A 198 -2.85 -7.62 -14.21
CA ILE A 198 -2.30 -8.37 -15.35
C ILE A 198 -2.02 -9.83 -14.97
N GLY A 199 -1.40 -10.05 -13.80
CA GLY A 199 -1.12 -11.40 -13.30
C GLY A 199 -2.41 -12.17 -12.97
N MET A 200 -3.41 -11.49 -12.42
CA MET A 200 -4.73 -12.06 -12.19
C MET A 200 -5.43 -12.45 -13.49
N LEU A 201 -5.36 -11.60 -14.54
CA LEU A 201 -5.90 -11.92 -15.86
C LEU A 201 -5.23 -13.17 -16.46
N LEU A 202 -3.90 -13.25 -16.37
CA LEU A 202 -3.15 -14.45 -16.79
C LEU A 202 -3.58 -15.69 -15.98
N GLY A 203 -3.73 -15.57 -14.67
CA GLY A 203 -4.19 -16.67 -13.81
C GLY A 203 -5.60 -17.15 -14.21
N ILE A 204 -6.52 -16.22 -14.51
CA ILE A 204 -7.86 -16.54 -15.01
C ILE A 204 -7.78 -17.28 -16.35
N GLU A 205 -6.91 -16.84 -17.27
CA GLU A 205 -6.66 -17.51 -18.55
C GLU A 205 -6.18 -18.94 -18.33
N LYS A 206 -5.17 -19.15 -17.48
CA LYS A 206 -4.64 -20.50 -17.20
C LYS A 206 -5.66 -21.40 -16.51
N ALA A 207 -6.49 -20.86 -15.63
CA ALA A 207 -7.48 -21.63 -14.89
C ALA A 207 -8.74 -21.97 -15.72
N ARG A 208 -9.17 -21.08 -16.61
CA ARG A 208 -10.47 -21.17 -17.32
C ARG A 208 -10.35 -21.27 -18.83
N GLY A 209 -9.14 -21.21 -19.36
CA GLY A 209 -8.81 -21.23 -20.79
C GLY A 209 -8.99 -19.87 -21.48
N ALA A 210 -8.46 -19.76 -22.70
CA ALA A 210 -8.42 -18.54 -23.50
C ALA A 210 -9.81 -17.96 -23.91
N GLN A 211 -10.93 -18.64 -23.66
CA GLN A 211 -12.24 -18.01 -23.86
C GLN A 211 -12.61 -17.07 -22.71
N ALA A 212 -12.06 -17.28 -21.51
CA ALA A 212 -12.34 -16.43 -20.35
C ALA A 212 -11.79 -15.01 -20.54
N THR A 213 -10.75 -14.83 -21.33
CA THR A 213 -10.13 -13.52 -21.60
C THR A 213 -10.91 -12.69 -22.63
N LYS A 214 -11.79 -13.29 -23.44
CA LYS A 214 -12.60 -12.55 -24.42
C LYS A 214 -13.61 -11.58 -23.81
N ARG A 215 -13.94 -11.79 -22.55
CA ARG A 215 -14.85 -10.95 -21.76
C ARG A 215 -14.17 -10.39 -20.52
N THR A 216 -12.84 -10.46 -20.45
CA THR A 216 -12.11 -10.03 -19.26
C THR A 216 -10.95 -9.13 -19.65
N VAL A 217 -10.86 -7.95 -19.02
CA VAL A 217 -9.76 -6.99 -19.24
C VAL A 217 -9.03 -6.71 -17.94
N ALA A 218 -7.72 -6.47 -18.04
CA ALA A 218 -6.93 -5.90 -16.95
C ALA A 218 -6.89 -4.39 -17.10
N VAL A 219 -7.25 -3.64 -16.07
CA VAL A 219 -7.23 -2.16 -16.08
C VAL A 219 -6.27 -1.67 -15.01
N ILE A 220 -5.28 -0.90 -15.45
CA ILE A 220 -4.14 -0.45 -14.65
C ILE A 220 -3.81 1.01 -14.95
N GLY A 221 -3.41 1.81 -13.96
CA GLY A 221 -2.95 3.19 -14.16
C GLY A 221 -1.52 3.26 -14.70
N ASP A 222 -1.12 4.39 -15.28
CA ASP A 222 0.27 4.65 -15.69
C ASP A 222 1.28 4.44 -14.55
N SER A 223 1.07 5.09 -13.41
CA SER A 223 1.98 4.96 -12.26
C SER A 223 2.04 3.53 -11.73
N THR A 224 0.89 2.85 -11.66
CA THR A 224 0.78 1.46 -11.22
C THR A 224 1.48 0.51 -12.19
N PHE A 225 1.31 0.72 -13.50
CA PHE A 225 1.97 -0.06 -14.53
C PHE A 225 3.48 0.01 -14.38
N ILE A 226 4.01 1.21 -14.16
CA ILE A 226 5.44 1.46 -13.99
C ILE A 226 5.97 0.90 -12.67
N HIS A 227 5.20 1.03 -11.58
CA HIS A 227 5.57 0.54 -10.25
C HIS A 227 5.72 -0.98 -10.21
N SER A 228 4.74 -1.72 -10.74
CA SER A 228 4.69 -3.18 -10.59
C SER A 228 3.91 -3.93 -11.67
N GLY A 229 3.30 -3.25 -12.64
CA GLY A 229 2.53 -3.90 -13.71
C GLY A 229 3.40 -4.49 -14.83
N ILE A 230 4.57 -3.90 -15.12
CA ILE A 230 5.44 -4.33 -16.23
C ILE A 230 5.88 -5.79 -16.06
N THR A 231 6.20 -6.22 -14.83
CA THR A 231 6.61 -7.60 -14.56
C THR A 231 5.49 -8.60 -14.86
N GLY A 232 4.24 -8.26 -14.53
CA GLY A 232 3.07 -9.05 -14.88
C GLY A 232 2.84 -9.12 -16.40
N LEU A 233 3.13 -8.04 -17.14
CA LEU A 233 3.07 -8.05 -18.60
C LEU A 233 4.14 -8.94 -19.22
N ILE A 234 5.38 -8.87 -18.73
CA ILE A 234 6.48 -9.76 -19.16
C ILE A 234 6.09 -11.22 -18.93
N ASP A 235 5.54 -11.54 -17.77
CA ASP A 235 5.11 -12.91 -17.43
C ASP A 235 3.96 -13.39 -18.34
N MET A 236 2.99 -12.53 -18.65
CA MET A 236 1.93 -12.83 -19.62
C MET A 236 2.50 -13.16 -21.00
N ILE A 237 3.47 -12.38 -21.50
CA ILE A 237 4.12 -12.64 -22.79
C ILE A 237 4.92 -13.95 -22.76
N TYR A 238 5.75 -14.14 -21.72
CA TYR A 238 6.59 -15.33 -21.58
C TYR A 238 5.77 -16.63 -21.55
N ASN A 239 4.63 -16.61 -20.85
CA ASN A 239 3.73 -17.76 -20.73
C ASN A 239 2.70 -17.87 -21.87
N GLN A 240 2.90 -17.14 -22.97
CA GLN A 240 2.02 -17.14 -24.14
C GLN A 240 0.54 -16.89 -23.76
N GLY A 241 0.33 -16.03 -22.76
CA GLY A 241 -1.00 -15.66 -22.28
C GLY A 241 -1.71 -14.76 -23.29
N ALA A 242 -3.03 -14.82 -23.28
CA ALA A 242 -3.89 -13.93 -24.05
C ALA A 242 -4.62 -12.98 -23.10
N GLY A 243 -4.99 -11.80 -23.60
CA GLY A 243 -5.78 -10.84 -22.83
C GLY A 243 -5.50 -9.40 -23.22
N THR A 244 -6.46 -8.54 -22.90
CA THR A 244 -6.36 -7.11 -23.17
C THR A 244 -6.04 -6.37 -21.87
N VAL A 245 -4.91 -5.66 -21.87
CA VAL A 245 -4.50 -4.75 -20.80
C VAL A 245 -4.84 -3.32 -21.23
N ILE A 246 -5.52 -2.58 -20.38
CA ILE A 246 -5.86 -1.18 -20.61
C ILE A 246 -5.10 -0.33 -19.60
N VAL A 247 -4.11 0.40 -20.08
CA VAL A 247 -3.33 1.36 -19.29
C VAL A 247 -4.02 2.73 -19.34
N LEU A 248 -4.41 3.23 -18.17
CA LEU A 248 -5.05 4.52 -17.99
C LEU A 248 -3.99 5.58 -17.72
N ASP A 249 -3.48 6.21 -18.78
CA ASP A 249 -2.40 7.19 -18.72
C ASP A 249 -2.94 8.61 -18.50
N ASN A 250 -2.99 9.03 -17.23
CA ASN A 250 -3.42 10.37 -16.83
C ASN A 250 -2.25 11.31 -16.49
N ARG A 251 -1.01 10.84 -16.65
CA ARG A 251 0.24 11.58 -16.45
C ARG A 251 0.53 11.98 -15.00
N THR A 252 -0.01 11.28 -14.00
CA THR A 252 0.24 11.56 -12.57
C THR A 252 -0.26 10.44 -11.65
N THR A 253 0.33 10.31 -10.47
CA THR A 253 -0.24 9.48 -9.40
C THR A 253 -1.31 10.29 -8.64
N ALA A 254 -2.50 10.41 -9.24
CA ALA A 254 -3.53 11.36 -8.79
C ALA A 254 -4.09 11.08 -7.39
N MET A 255 -4.54 9.85 -7.11
CA MET A 255 -5.28 9.49 -5.89
C MET A 255 -4.52 9.78 -4.59
N THR A 256 -3.19 9.66 -4.62
CA THR A 256 -2.32 9.83 -3.45
C THR A 256 -1.87 11.28 -3.24
N GLY A 257 -2.33 12.23 -4.07
CA GLY A 257 -1.93 13.63 -3.97
C GLY A 257 -1.16 14.17 -5.18
N HIS A 258 -1.41 13.65 -6.38
CA HIS A 258 -0.86 14.14 -7.65
C HIS A 258 0.67 14.12 -7.73
N GLN A 259 1.30 13.07 -7.22
CA GLN A 259 2.74 12.90 -7.36
C GLN A 259 3.13 12.76 -8.83
N GLU A 260 4.31 13.28 -9.17
CA GLU A 260 4.96 13.00 -10.45
C GLU A 260 5.42 11.53 -10.49
N ASN A 261 5.49 10.96 -11.69
CA ASN A 261 5.87 9.56 -11.93
C ASN A 261 6.74 9.47 -13.20
N PRO A 262 7.37 8.33 -13.52
CA PRO A 262 8.26 8.26 -14.69
C PRO A 262 7.58 8.55 -16.04
N ALA A 263 6.25 8.40 -16.12
CA ALA A 263 5.45 8.84 -17.25
C ALA A 263 4.87 10.25 -17.04
N SER A 264 5.52 11.14 -16.31
CA SER A 264 5.08 12.54 -16.19
C SER A 264 6.12 13.55 -16.68
N GLY A 265 7.35 13.11 -16.93
CA GLY A 265 8.45 13.92 -17.48
C GLY A 265 9.08 14.88 -16.47
N LYS A 266 8.82 14.70 -15.16
CA LYS A 266 9.36 15.55 -14.09
C LYS A 266 9.72 14.74 -12.84
N THR A 267 10.71 15.21 -12.08
CA THR A 267 11.04 14.69 -10.75
C THR A 267 10.06 15.23 -9.69
N LEU A 268 10.14 14.70 -8.47
CA LEU A 268 9.39 15.22 -7.32
C LEU A 268 9.69 16.70 -7.04
N SER A 269 10.91 17.16 -7.33
CA SER A 269 11.34 18.56 -7.17
C SER A 269 10.86 19.47 -8.31
N GLY A 270 10.22 18.90 -9.36
CA GLY A 270 9.73 19.63 -10.53
C GLY A 270 10.75 19.79 -11.66
N ASP A 271 11.96 19.23 -11.51
CA ASP A 271 12.98 19.26 -12.56
C ASP A 271 12.58 18.40 -13.75
N PRO A 272 12.95 18.77 -15.00
CA PRO A 272 12.75 17.91 -16.15
C PRO A 272 13.36 16.53 -15.95
N ALA A 273 12.61 15.48 -16.27
CA ALA A 273 13.06 14.10 -16.22
C ALA A 273 12.73 13.40 -17.54
N PRO A 274 13.48 12.33 -17.91
CA PRO A 274 13.10 11.49 -19.04
C PRO A 274 11.67 10.98 -18.88
N GLU A 275 10.90 11.07 -19.97
CA GLU A 275 9.53 10.60 -20.01
C GLU A 275 9.49 9.16 -20.54
N LEU A 276 9.01 8.24 -19.71
CA LEU A 276 8.80 6.86 -20.12
C LEU A 276 7.65 6.77 -21.14
N ASP A 277 7.94 6.20 -22.31
CA ASP A 277 6.93 5.84 -23.29
C ASP A 277 6.39 4.44 -23.02
N ILE A 278 5.17 4.37 -22.47
CA ILE A 278 4.46 3.13 -22.14
C ILE A 278 4.23 2.26 -23.38
N GLU A 279 3.96 2.86 -24.54
CA GLU A 279 3.72 2.10 -25.77
C GLU A 279 5.01 1.44 -26.25
N GLN A 280 6.11 2.21 -26.30
CA GLN A 280 7.42 1.65 -26.66
C GLN A 280 7.87 0.57 -25.68
N LEU A 281 7.63 0.77 -24.38
CA LEU A 281 7.94 -0.24 -23.36
C LEU A 281 7.12 -1.52 -23.56
N ALA A 282 5.80 -1.41 -23.80
CA ALA A 282 4.95 -2.56 -24.09
C ALA A 282 5.43 -3.34 -25.33
N ARG A 283 5.84 -2.64 -26.40
CA ARG A 283 6.43 -3.27 -27.59
C ARG A 283 7.77 -3.95 -27.26
N ALA A 284 8.61 -3.31 -26.45
CA ALA A 284 9.92 -3.83 -26.07
C ALA A 284 9.83 -5.13 -25.26
N VAL A 285 8.79 -5.29 -24.43
CA VAL A 285 8.55 -6.55 -23.69
C VAL A 285 7.87 -7.63 -24.53
N GLY A 286 7.54 -7.36 -25.80
CA GLY A 286 7.04 -8.35 -26.76
C GLY A 286 5.56 -8.25 -27.11
N VAL A 287 4.85 -7.20 -26.67
CA VAL A 287 3.46 -6.97 -27.11
C VAL A 287 3.44 -6.54 -28.57
N LYS A 288 2.78 -7.32 -29.43
CA LYS A 288 2.63 -7.00 -30.86
C LYS A 288 1.56 -5.94 -31.11
N HIS A 289 0.47 -6.01 -30.35
CA HIS A 289 -0.71 -5.17 -30.48
C HIS A 289 -0.72 -4.10 -29.39
N THR A 290 -0.26 -2.90 -29.72
CA THR A 290 -0.38 -1.73 -28.85
C THR A 290 -1.13 -0.62 -29.57
N VAL A 291 -2.04 0.05 -28.87
CA VAL A 291 -2.79 1.21 -29.39
C VAL A 291 -2.85 2.31 -28.35
N THR A 292 -2.38 3.49 -28.71
CA THR A 292 -2.56 4.71 -27.91
C THR A 292 -3.69 5.54 -28.50
N LEU A 293 -4.66 5.94 -27.68
CA LEU A 293 -5.79 6.79 -28.09
C LEU A 293 -6.23 7.73 -26.96
N ASP A 294 -6.98 8.78 -27.30
CA ASP A 294 -7.66 9.63 -26.31
C ASP A 294 -9.00 8.99 -25.93
N PRO A 295 -9.24 8.60 -24.66
CA PRO A 295 -10.49 7.94 -24.25
C PRO A 295 -11.75 8.78 -24.46
N LYS A 296 -11.62 10.09 -24.70
CA LYS A 296 -12.74 10.95 -25.08
C LYS A 296 -13.30 10.62 -26.48
N ASP A 297 -12.49 10.03 -27.36
CA ASP A 297 -12.98 9.46 -28.63
C ASP A 297 -13.63 8.09 -28.34
N THR A 298 -14.85 8.15 -27.82
CA THR A 298 -15.59 6.97 -27.34
C THR A 298 -15.91 5.98 -28.45
N ALA A 299 -16.08 6.44 -29.69
CA ALA A 299 -16.31 5.58 -30.85
C ALA A 299 -15.07 4.76 -31.16
N GLU A 300 -13.90 5.40 -31.22
CA GLU A 300 -12.64 4.70 -31.45
C GLU A 300 -12.25 3.80 -30.28
N LEU A 301 -12.41 4.28 -29.04
CA LEU A 301 -12.15 3.49 -27.83
C LEU A 301 -12.99 2.22 -27.80
N ARG A 302 -14.30 2.30 -28.08
CA ARG A 302 -15.18 1.13 -28.17
C ARG A 302 -14.69 0.15 -29.24
N ARG A 303 -14.42 0.65 -30.45
CA ARG A 303 -13.96 -0.17 -31.58
C ARG A 303 -12.66 -0.91 -31.26
N VAL A 304 -11.71 -0.24 -30.60
CA VAL A 304 -10.43 -0.83 -30.20
C VAL A 304 -10.63 -1.87 -29.11
N ILE A 305 -11.44 -1.59 -28.07
CA ILE A 305 -11.73 -2.57 -27.01
C ILE A 305 -12.37 -3.83 -27.60
N GLU A 306 -13.39 -3.70 -28.45
CA GLU A 306 -14.05 -4.83 -29.10
C GLU A 306 -13.08 -5.65 -29.95
N ARG A 307 -12.21 -4.99 -30.74
CA ARG A 307 -11.21 -5.67 -31.57
C ARG A 307 -10.20 -6.44 -30.72
N GLU A 308 -9.65 -5.78 -29.71
CA GLU A 308 -8.57 -6.36 -28.89
C GLU A 308 -9.08 -7.48 -27.98
N THR A 309 -10.27 -7.34 -27.39
CA THR A 309 -10.87 -8.40 -26.56
C THR A 309 -11.31 -9.62 -27.39
N ALA A 310 -11.59 -9.45 -28.69
CA ALA A 310 -11.86 -10.57 -29.59
C ALA A 310 -10.59 -11.36 -29.98
N SER A 311 -9.39 -10.79 -29.77
CA SER A 311 -8.10 -11.40 -30.08
C SER A 311 -7.74 -12.54 -29.12
N GLN A 312 -6.93 -13.49 -29.59
CA GLN A 312 -6.27 -14.50 -28.76
C GLN A 312 -4.78 -14.19 -28.55
N GLU A 313 -4.33 -12.99 -28.93
CA GLU A 313 -3.00 -12.49 -28.62
C GLU A 313 -3.07 -11.45 -27.48
N PRO A 314 -2.01 -11.31 -26.69
CA PRO A 314 -1.92 -10.26 -25.68
C PRO A 314 -1.84 -8.88 -26.34
N SER A 315 -2.59 -7.92 -25.80
CA SER A 315 -2.63 -6.55 -26.31
C SER A 315 -2.66 -5.50 -25.21
N VAL A 316 -2.16 -4.30 -25.53
CA VAL A 316 -2.11 -3.15 -24.63
C VAL A 316 -2.80 -1.95 -25.27
N ILE A 317 -3.85 -1.45 -24.64
CA ILE A 317 -4.53 -0.20 -25.01
C ILE A 317 -4.06 0.87 -24.02
N ILE A 318 -3.47 1.96 -24.52
CA ILE A 318 -3.07 3.12 -23.73
C ILE A 318 -4.13 4.21 -23.92
N ALA A 319 -5.02 4.33 -22.94
CA ALA A 319 -6.02 5.40 -22.88
C ALA A 319 -5.38 6.65 -22.27
N ARG A 320 -4.79 7.50 -23.12
CA ARG A 320 -3.99 8.66 -22.69
C ARG A 320 -4.80 9.94 -22.66
N ARG A 321 -5.03 10.47 -21.46
CA ARG A 321 -5.61 11.81 -21.26
C ARG A 321 -5.29 12.32 -19.86
N LYS A 322 -4.67 13.50 -19.78
CA LYS A 322 -4.26 14.14 -18.52
C LYS A 322 -5.40 14.19 -17.50
N CYS A 323 -5.07 13.98 -16.23
CA CYS A 323 -5.97 14.24 -15.12
C CYS A 323 -6.49 15.68 -15.18
N ILE A 324 -7.81 15.86 -15.03
CA ILE A 324 -8.45 17.19 -15.09
C ILE A 324 -8.04 18.12 -13.95
N LEU A 325 -7.47 17.56 -12.87
CA LEU A 325 -6.95 18.32 -11.73
C LEU A 325 -5.49 18.72 -11.92
N LYS A 326 -4.79 18.19 -12.95
CA LYS A 326 -3.42 18.57 -13.27
C LYS A 326 -3.44 19.91 -14.00
N LYS A 327 -2.80 20.92 -13.40
CA LYS A 327 -2.64 22.27 -13.97
C LYS A 327 -1.60 22.31 -15.09
#